data_AF-A0A6G2KT20-F1
#
_entry.id   AF-A0A6G2KT20-F1
#
_cell.length_a   1.000
_cell.length_b   1.000
_cell.length_c   1.000
_cell.angle_alpha   90.00
_cell.angle_beta   90.00
_cell.angle_gamma   90.00
#
_symmetry.space_group_name_H-M   'P 1'
#
loop_
_entity.id
_entity.type
_entity.pdbx_description
1 polymer ?
#
loop_
_entity_poly.entity_id
_entity_poly.type
_entity_poly.pdbx_seq_one_letter_code
_entity_poly.pdbx_strand_id
1 'polypeptide(L)'
;MKDFILNALEKVQNGYSLCGVVDRRARVYELGSDTKVISTLFEIVARQAVTRYADSTGMQLIEPTKQNHYPDFTLMRDNGDREKIALDVKTTYRKEGQSRFNYTLGSYTSYIHLETEGKNIVFPYSEYGQHWVIGFVYKRAEGKRDTTGRFYSFDTLEQIPIPFNDVEVFMQEKWRIAGDRAGSGNTTNIGSINGTLDDFRSGDGVFASEAEFLEYWRGYKRTEQERRSSYSNISEFHMVKAGKE
;
A
#
# COMPACT_ATOMS: atom_id res chain seq x y z
N MET A 1 -0.57 14.89 -9.46
CA MET A 1 -0.72 13.43 -9.32
C MET A 1 -1.75 13.03 -8.26
N LYS A 2 -1.48 13.26 -6.96
CA LYS A 2 -2.33 12.84 -5.83
C LYS A 2 -3.83 13.13 -6.05
N ASP A 3 -4.19 14.39 -6.24
CA ASP A 3 -5.60 14.78 -6.37
C ASP A 3 -6.25 14.19 -7.62
N PHE A 4 -5.51 14.07 -8.73
CA PHE A 4 -6.04 13.44 -9.93
C PHE A 4 -6.39 11.97 -9.69
N ILE A 5 -5.47 11.21 -9.08
CA ILE A 5 -5.66 9.79 -8.81
C ILE A 5 -6.80 9.61 -7.79
N LEU A 6 -6.82 10.40 -6.71
CA LEU A 6 -7.90 10.36 -5.73
C LEU A 6 -9.26 10.71 -6.36
N ASN A 7 -9.36 11.77 -7.17
CA ASN A 7 -10.59 12.11 -7.89
C ASN A 7 -11.03 11.01 -8.86
N ALA A 8 -10.08 10.35 -9.52
CA ALA A 8 -10.37 9.20 -10.39
C ALA A 8 -10.90 7.99 -9.61
N LEU A 9 -10.43 7.81 -8.36
CA LEU A 9 -10.90 6.78 -7.42
C LEU A 9 -12.19 7.19 -6.70
N GLU A 10 -12.46 8.47 -6.47
CA GLU A 10 -13.69 8.97 -5.83
C GLU A 10 -14.93 8.69 -6.67
N LYS A 11 -14.80 8.78 -8.01
CA LYS A 11 -15.84 8.31 -8.93
C LYS A 11 -16.15 6.81 -8.78
N VAL A 12 -15.31 6.08 -8.05
CA VAL A 12 -15.44 4.66 -7.68
C VAL A 12 -15.78 4.47 -6.18
N GLN A 13 -15.64 5.51 -5.34
CA GLN A 13 -15.77 5.41 -3.87
C GLN A 13 -17.20 5.28 -3.35
N ASN A 14 -18.22 5.85 -3.99
CA ASN A 14 -19.62 5.82 -3.49
C ASN A 14 -20.31 4.45 -3.61
N GLY A 15 -19.51 3.41 -3.78
CA GLY A 15 -19.91 2.04 -3.97
C GLY A 15 -18.84 1.46 -4.86
N TYR A 16 -17.83 0.84 -4.26
CA TYR A 16 -17.10 -0.22 -4.93
C TYR A 16 -18.15 -1.22 -5.37
N SER A 17 -18.68 -1.03 -6.56
CA SER A 17 -19.72 -1.82 -7.21
C SER A 17 -19.15 -3.16 -7.71
N LEU A 18 -17.96 -3.48 -7.20
CA LEU A 18 -17.23 -4.71 -7.40
C LEU A 18 -17.93 -5.79 -6.60
N CYS A 19 -18.81 -6.46 -7.30
CA CYS A 19 -19.64 -7.51 -6.77
C CYS A 19 -19.09 -8.91 -7.09
N GLY A 20 -18.22 -9.04 -8.07
CA GLY A 20 -17.70 -10.35 -8.43
C GLY A 20 -16.70 -10.36 -9.57
N VAL A 21 -16.23 -11.55 -9.87
CA VAL A 21 -15.46 -11.85 -11.08
C VAL A 21 -16.42 -12.40 -12.14
N VAL A 22 -16.32 -11.94 -13.37
CA VAL A 22 -17.18 -12.38 -14.47
C VAL A 22 -16.43 -13.31 -15.42
N ASP A 23 -17.07 -14.39 -15.87
CA ASP A 23 -16.53 -15.24 -16.93
C ASP A 23 -17.09 -14.88 -18.32
N ARG A 24 -16.51 -15.50 -19.36
CA ARG A 24 -16.96 -15.30 -20.76
C ARG A 24 -18.38 -15.79 -21.05
N ARG A 25 -19.04 -16.45 -20.09
CA ARG A 25 -20.43 -16.91 -20.18
C ARG A 25 -21.39 -15.96 -19.44
N ALA A 26 -20.92 -14.79 -19.04
CA ALA A 26 -21.67 -13.80 -18.27
C ALA A 26 -22.15 -14.33 -16.90
N ARG A 27 -21.41 -15.28 -16.31
CA ARG A 27 -21.64 -15.71 -14.92
C ARG A 27 -20.79 -14.87 -13.99
N VAL A 28 -21.42 -14.36 -12.94
CA VAL A 28 -20.76 -13.55 -11.92
C VAL A 28 -20.51 -14.41 -10.68
N TYR A 29 -19.25 -14.50 -10.29
CA TYR A 29 -18.74 -15.23 -9.13
C TYR A 29 -18.55 -14.25 -7.99
N GLU A 30 -19.17 -14.53 -6.84
CA GLU A 30 -19.04 -13.71 -5.65
C GLU A 30 -17.59 -13.60 -5.13
N LEU A 31 -17.30 -12.51 -4.43
CA LEU A 31 -15.99 -12.26 -3.86
C LEU A 31 -15.82 -12.96 -2.52
N GLY A 32 -14.65 -13.56 -2.30
CA GLY A 32 -14.26 -14.05 -0.98
C GLY A 32 -13.89 -12.90 -0.02
N SER A 33 -14.11 -13.11 1.27
CA SER A 33 -13.72 -12.18 2.35
C SER A 33 -12.23 -12.17 2.71
N ASP A 34 -11.40 -12.89 1.95
CA ASP A 34 -9.97 -12.95 2.20
C ASP A 34 -9.31 -11.61 1.86
N THR A 35 -8.39 -11.15 2.71
CA THR A 35 -7.72 -9.84 2.51
C THR A 35 -6.93 -9.82 1.20
N LYS A 36 -6.37 -10.94 0.75
CA LYS A 36 -5.64 -11.03 -0.52
C LYS A 36 -6.56 -10.86 -1.73
N VAL A 37 -7.79 -11.36 -1.65
CA VAL A 37 -8.80 -11.17 -2.71
C VAL A 37 -9.18 -9.70 -2.80
N ILE A 38 -9.46 -9.09 -1.65
CA ILE A 38 -9.86 -7.68 -1.57
C ILE A 38 -8.70 -6.75 -1.96
N SER A 39 -7.46 -7.05 -1.56
CA SER A 39 -6.29 -6.25 -1.96
C SER A 39 -6.06 -6.29 -3.47
N THR A 40 -6.13 -7.48 -4.07
CA THR A 40 -6.00 -7.67 -5.53
C THR A 40 -7.07 -6.86 -6.27
N LEU A 41 -8.29 -6.82 -5.73
CA LEU A 41 -9.38 -6.06 -6.31
C LEU A 41 -9.09 -4.55 -6.30
N PHE A 42 -8.61 -4.00 -5.18
CA PHE A 42 -8.26 -2.59 -5.09
C PHE A 42 -7.03 -2.23 -5.94
N GLU A 43 -6.07 -3.14 -6.09
CA GLU A 43 -4.95 -2.99 -7.04
C GLU A 43 -5.46 -2.83 -8.49
N ILE A 44 -6.43 -3.66 -8.91
CA ILE A 44 -7.04 -3.56 -10.25
C ILE A 44 -7.73 -2.21 -10.46
N VAL A 45 -8.44 -1.71 -9.44
CA VAL A 45 -9.09 -0.38 -9.50
C VAL A 45 -8.05 0.74 -9.56
N ALA A 46 -7.03 0.66 -8.72
CA ALA A 46 -5.94 1.62 -8.70
C ALA A 46 -5.24 1.69 -10.07
N ARG A 47 -5.01 0.55 -10.73
CA ARG A 47 -4.45 0.50 -12.09
C ARG A 47 -5.21 1.40 -13.05
N GLN A 48 -6.55 1.38 -13.02
CA GLN A 48 -7.38 2.21 -13.91
C GLN A 48 -7.16 3.70 -13.67
N ALA A 49 -7.10 4.11 -12.40
CA ALA A 49 -6.86 5.51 -12.04
C ALA A 49 -5.44 5.97 -12.41
N VAL A 50 -4.43 5.14 -12.14
CA VAL A 50 -3.03 5.42 -12.46
C VAL A 50 -2.79 5.46 -13.97
N THR A 51 -3.40 4.54 -14.74
CA THR A 51 -3.33 4.54 -16.21
C THR A 51 -3.87 5.84 -16.79
N ARG A 52 -5.05 6.30 -16.33
CA ARG A 52 -5.62 7.58 -16.77
C ARG A 52 -4.71 8.77 -16.46
N TYR A 53 -4.03 8.75 -15.32
CA TYR A 53 -3.07 9.80 -15.00
C TYR A 53 -1.86 9.77 -15.94
N ALA A 54 -1.30 8.59 -16.20
CA ALA A 54 -0.19 8.40 -17.12
C ALA A 54 -0.54 8.90 -18.53
N ASP A 55 -1.69 8.47 -19.07
CA ASP A 55 -2.20 8.90 -20.37
C ASP A 55 -2.39 10.41 -20.44
N SER A 56 -2.96 11.02 -19.40
CA SER A 56 -3.22 12.47 -19.37
C SER A 56 -1.95 13.33 -19.31
N THR A 57 -0.82 12.74 -18.91
CA THR A 57 0.46 13.43 -18.74
C THR A 57 1.52 12.99 -19.75
N GLY A 58 1.20 12.01 -20.60
CA GLY A 58 2.16 11.41 -21.53
C GLY A 58 3.27 10.59 -20.85
N MET A 59 3.09 10.20 -19.59
CA MET A 59 4.04 9.36 -18.86
C MET A 59 3.87 7.88 -19.23
N GLN A 60 4.94 7.11 -19.13
CA GLN A 60 4.92 5.66 -19.23
C GLN A 60 4.51 5.05 -17.89
N LEU A 61 3.65 4.03 -17.94
CA LEU A 61 3.26 3.21 -16.79
C LEU A 61 3.86 1.81 -16.94
N ILE A 62 4.75 1.44 -16.01
CA ILE A 62 5.41 0.13 -15.98
C ILE A 62 4.92 -0.64 -14.75
N GLU A 63 4.50 -1.89 -14.97
CA GLU A 63 4.16 -2.85 -13.91
C GLU A 63 5.25 -3.94 -13.82
N PRO A 64 5.46 -4.56 -12.65
CA PRO A 64 6.41 -5.66 -12.51
C PRO A 64 6.09 -6.85 -13.41
N THR A 65 7.11 -7.38 -14.08
CA THR A 65 7.02 -8.64 -14.86
C THR A 65 7.32 -9.88 -14.01
N LYS A 66 7.85 -9.68 -12.79
CA LYS A 66 8.21 -10.72 -11.83
C LYS A 66 7.37 -10.57 -10.56
N GLN A 67 6.98 -11.69 -9.96
CA GLN A 67 6.34 -11.68 -8.65
C GLN A 67 7.25 -11.06 -7.58
N ASN A 68 6.66 -10.48 -6.53
CA ASN A 68 7.38 -9.92 -5.37
C ASN A 68 8.40 -8.83 -5.74
N HIS A 69 8.09 -7.99 -6.73
CA HIS A 69 8.88 -6.81 -7.09
C HIS A 69 8.08 -5.56 -6.81
N TYR A 70 8.69 -4.62 -6.10
CA TYR A 70 8.18 -3.29 -5.84
C TYR A 70 8.49 -2.36 -7.03
N PRO A 71 7.73 -1.28 -7.25
CA PRO A 71 6.36 -1.04 -6.77
C PRO A 71 5.32 -1.74 -7.66
N ASP A 72 4.03 -1.66 -7.29
CA ASP A 72 2.93 -2.12 -8.17
C ASP A 72 2.92 -1.35 -9.49
N PHE A 73 3.18 -0.04 -9.45
CA PHE A 73 3.25 0.83 -10.61
C PHE A 73 4.46 1.76 -10.56
N THR A 74 5.18 1.85 -11.67
CA THR A 74 6.22 2.86 -11.89
C THR A 74 5.75 3.83 -12.95
N LEU A 75 5.70 5.12 -12.62
CA LEU A 75 5.52 6.19 -13.59
C LEU A 75 6.89 6.80 -13.94
N MET A 76 7.16 6.95 -15.23
CA MET A 76 8.41 7.55 -15.72
C MET A 76 8.21 8.27 -17.06
N ARG A 77 9.08 9.23 -17.39
CA ARG A 77 9.06 9.88 -18.71
C ARG A 77 9.61 8.95 -19.80
N ASP A 78 10.74 8.32 -19.52
CA ASP A 78 11.43 7.38 -20.40
C ASP A 78 12.40 6.50 -19.59
N ASN A 79 13.13 5.61 -20.25
CA ASN A 79 14.09 4.70 -19.60
C ASN A 79 15.26 5.40 -18.90
N GLY A 80 15.60 6.64 -19.30
CA GLY A 80 16.67 7.44 -18.71
C GLY A 80 16.23 8.28 -17.50
N ASP A 81 14.93 8.30 -17.19
CA ASP A 81 14.37 9.08 -16.09
C ASP A 81 14.98 8.64 -14.73
N ARG A 82 15.60 9.57 -13.99
CA ARG A 82 16.15 9.33 -12.64
C ARG A 82 15.23 9.84 -11.53
N GLU A 83 14.07 10.36 -11.91
CA GLU A 83 13.04 10.90 -11.02
C GLU A 83 11.75 10.07 -11.18
N LYS A 84 11.89 8.74 -11.25
CA LYS A 84 10.75 7.83 -11.38
C LYS A 84 9.86 7.95 -10.15
N ILE A 85 8.57 7.72 -10.33
CA ILE A 85 7.60 7.73 -9.23
C ILE A 85 7.13 6.31 -9.00
N ALA A 86 7.39 5.81 -7.80
CA ALA A 86 6.86 4.52 -7.35
C ALA A 86 5.49 4.72 -6.71
N LEU A 87 4.51 3.94 -7.15
CA LEU A 87 3.15 3.90 -6.61
C LEU A 87 2.84 2.48 -6.15
N ASP A 88 2.60 2.33 -4.86
CA ASP A 88 2.43 1.03 -4.22
C ASP A 88 1.06 1.00 -3.52
N VAL A 89 0.23 0.03 -3.88
CA VAL A 89 -1.10 -0.13 -3.34
C VAL A 89 -1.01 -0.89 -2.04
N LYS A 90 -1.71 -0.39 -1.02
CA LYS A 90 -1.75 -1.01 0.29
C LYS A 90 -3.16 -1.08 0.79
N THR A 91 -3.53 -2.25 1.29
CA THR A 91 -4.89 -2.52 1.76
C THR A 91 -4.83 -2.99 3.20
N THR A 92 -5.71 -2.42 4.04
CA THR A 92 -5.94 -2.88 5.41
C THR A 92 -7.44 -2.86 5.71
N TYR A 93 -7.83 -3.32 6.89
CA TYR A 93 -9.22 -3.27 7.33
C TYR A 93 -9.35 -2.69 8.73
N ARG A 94 -10.48 -2.04 9.00
CA ARG A 94 -10.85 -1.59 10.35
C ARG A 94 -11.34 -2.78 11.15
N LYS A 95 -10.81 -2.93 12.36
CA LYS A 95 -11.43 -3.81 13.35
C LYS A 95 -12.69 -3.14 13.87
N GLU A 96 -13.69 -3.95 14.22
CA GLU A 96 -14.92 -3.44 14.79
C GLU A 96 -14.64 -2.57 16.02
N GLY A 97 -15.30 -1.42 16.12
CA GLY A 97 -15.09 -0.44 17.19
C GLY A 97 -13.73 0.27 17.17
N GLN A 98 -12.86 0.05 16.16
CA GLN A 98 -11.55 0.70 16.06
C GLN A 98 -11.50 1.66 14.87
N SER A 99 -11.22 2.93 15.15
CA SER A 99 -10.97 3.96 14.14
C SER A 99 -9.53 3.93 13.61
N ARG A 100 -8.59 3.37 14.39
CA ARG A 100 -7.17 3.33 14.07
C ARG A 100 -6.79 2.03 13.36
N PHE A 101 -5.90 2.14 12.40
CA PHE A 101 -5.39 1.02 11.60
C PHE A 101 -3.92 1.29 11.20
N ASN A 102 -3.29 0.27 10.62
CA ASN A 102 -1.91 0.34 10.16
C ASN A 102 -1.71 -0.53 8.90
N TYR A 103 -0.59 -0.31 8.24
CA TYR A 103 -0.14 -0.97 7.01
C TYR A 103 1.25 -1.57 7.19
N THR A 104 1.57 -2.52 6.32
CA THR A 104 2.95 -2.95 6.03
C THR A 104 3.43 -2.22 4.79
N LEU A 105 4.55 -1.49 4.89
CA LEU A 105 5.04 -0.61 3.82
C LEU A 105 6.22 -1.23 3.04
N GLY A 106 6.22 -2.55 2.88
CA GLY A 106 7.31 -3.29 2.23
C GLY A 106 8.55 -3.47 3.11
N SER A 107 9.53 -4.21 2.60
CA SER A 107 10.66 -4.70 3.40
C SER A 107 11.73 -3.63 3.65
N TYR A 108 12.22 -3.53 4.90
CA TYR A 108 13.39 -2.73 5.26
C TYR A 108 14.72 -3.45 5.04
N THR A 109 14.74 -4.65 4.44
CA THR A 109 15.97 -5.45 4.22
C THR A 109 16.22 -5.77 2.74
N SER A 110 15.57 -5.01 1.85
CA SER A 110 15.60 -5.22 0.40
C SER A 110 16.09 -3.97 -0.34
N TYR A 111 15.33 -3.45 -1.28
CA TYR A 111 15.70 -2.36 -2.19
C TYR A 111 16.11 -1.05 -1.50
N ILE A 112 15.76 -0.83 -0.23
CA ILE A 112 16.09 0.45 0.42
C ILE A 112 17.59 0.62 0.67
N HIS A 113 18.41 -0.44 0.66
CA HIS A 113 19.86 -0.38 0.91
C HIS A 113 20.64 -0.24 -0.40
N LEU A 114 21.72 0.55 -0.40
CA LEU A 114 22.51 0.82 -1.61
C LEU A 114 23.12 -0.47 -2.19
N GLU A 115 23.60 -1.38 -1.35
CA GLU A 115 24.18 -2.66 -1.76
C GLU A 115 23.15 -3.64 -2.33
N THR A 116 21.86 -3.43 -2.08
CA THR A 116 20.76 -4.26 -2.59
C THR A 116 19.69 -3.46 -3.32
N GLU A 117 20.04 -2.30 -3.88
CA GLU A 117 19.05 -1.36 -4.44
C GLU A 117 18.31 -1.89 -5.67
N GLY A 118 18.81 -2.97 -6.29
CA GLY A 118 18.12 -3.70 -7.38
C GLY A 118 17.36 -4.96 -6.93
N LYS A 119 17.33 -5.26 -5.62
CA LYS A 119 16.70 -6.47 -5.09
C LYS A 119 15.21 -6.28 -4.89
N ASN A 120 14.39 -7.12 -5.53
CA ASN A 120 12.93 -7.11 -5.39
C ASN A 120 12.29 -5.75 -5.77
N ILE A 121 12.84 -5.08 -6.79
CA ILE A 121 12.35 -3.80 -7.31
C ILE A 121 12.49 -3.76 -8.84
N VAL A 122 11.60 -3.04 -9.55
CA VAL A 122 11.57 -2.98 -11.02
C VAL A 122 12.78 -2.23 -11.60
N PHE A 123 13.19 -1.13 -10.96
CA PHE A 123 14.35 -0.32 -11.31
C PHE A 123 15.20 -0.10 -10.05
N PRO A 124 16.50 0.24 -10.14
CA PRO A 124 17.29 0.56 -8.95
C PRO A 124 16.61 1.62 -8.08
N TYR A 125 16.62 1.44 -6.75
CA TYR A 125 15.94 2.33 -5.81
C TYR A 125 16.36 3.80 -5.98
N SER A 126 17.64 4.03 -6.27
CA SER A 126 18.23 5.36 -6.53
C SER A 126 17.69 6.07 -7.79
N GLU A 127 16.90 5.39 -8.63
CA GLU A 127 16.25 5.99 -9.80
C GLU A 127 14.82 6.48 -9.53
N TYR A 128 14.31 6.28 -8.31
CA TYR A 128 13.03 6.81 -7.88
C TYR A 128 13.23 8.09 -7.07
N GLY A 129 12.62 9.18 -7.53
CA GLY A 129 12.60 10.44 -6.79
C GLY A 129 11.49 10.51 -5.76
N GLN A 130 10.46 9.64 -5.88
CA GLN A 130 9.30 9.64 -5.00
C GLN A 130 8.74 8.23 -4.79
N HIS A 131 8.31 7.95 -3.56
CA HIS A 131 7.65 6.71 -3.17
C HIS A 131 6.29 7.00 -2.54
N TRP A 132 5.22 6.71 -3.27
CA TRP A 132 3.85 6.96 -2.86
C TRP A 132 3.09 5.68 -2.54
N VAL A 133 2.22 5.77 -1.55
CA VAL A 133 1.29 4.71 -1.16
C VAL A 133 -0.12 5.14 -1.53
N ILE A 134 -0.85 4.25 -2.22
CA ILE A 134 -2.30 4.35 -2.41
C ILE A 134 -2.94 3.42 -1.37
N GLY A 135 -3.40 4.00 -0.27
CA GLY A 135 -3.86 3.26 0.90
C GLY A 135 -5.37 3.09 0.90
N PHE A 136 -5.85 1.86 0.74
CA PHE A 136 -7.23 1.46 0.91
C PHE A 136 -7.47 0.94 2.33
N VAL A 137 -8.61 1.29 2.90
CA VAL A 137 -9.08 0.77 4.17
C VAL A 137 -10.58 0.51 4.10
N TYR A 138 -11.00 -0.67 4.53
CA TYR A 138 -12.40 -1.10 4.47
C TYR A 138 -12.87 -1.68 5.80
N LYS A 139 -14.19 -1.78 5.99
CA LYS A 139 -14.79 -2.60 7.04
C LYS A 139 -15.13 -3.97 6.48
N ARG A 140 -14.77 -5.03 7.19
CA ARG A 140 -15.19 -6.39 6.83
C ARG A 140 -16.70 -6.49 7.02
N ALA A 141 -17.40 -6.98 5.99
CA ALA A 141 -18.82 -7.28 6.14
C ALA A 141 -18.97 -8.54 6.99
N GLU A 142 -19.88 -8.50 7.95
CA GLU A 142 -20.27 -9.68 8.72
C GLU A 142 -21.22 -10.54 7.90
N GLY A 143 -20.94 -11.84 7.83
CA GLY A 143 -21.79 -12.76 7.08
C GLY A 143 -21.15 -14.13 6.96
N LYS A 144 -21.98 -15.18 6.99
CA LYS A 144 -21.52 -16.53 6.66
C LYS A 144 -21.10 -16.53 5.19
N ARG A 145 -19.90 -17.05 4.90
CA ARG A 145 -19.52 -17.39 3.52
C ARG A 145 -20.60 -18.28 2.95
N ASP A 146 -21.11 -17.89 1.80
CA ASP A 146 -22.00 -18.76 1.06
C ASP A 146 -21.16 -19.85 0.41
N THR A 147 -21.24 -21.06 0.96
CA THR A 147 -20.49 -22.21 0.45
C THR A 147 -21.26 -22.96 -0.64
N THR A 148 -22.42 -22.44 -1.08
CA THR A 148 -23.26 -23.12 -2.09
C THR A 148 -22.66 -23.09 -3.49
N GLY A 149 -21.69 -22.19 -3.75
CA GLY A 149 -21.06 -22.05 -5.06
C GLY A 149 -22.01 -21.50 -6.14
N ARG A 150 -23.03 -20.73 -5.72
CA ARG A 150 -23.96 -20.10 -6.67
C ARG A 150 -23.25 -19.05 -7.53
N PHE A 151 -23.72 -18.93 -8.76
CA PHE A 151 -23.35 -17.86 -9.68
C PHE A 151 -24.54 -16.92 -9.89
N TYR A 152 -24.26 -15.68 -10.22
CA TYR A 152 -25.26 -14.64 -10.49
C TYR A 152 -25.21 -14.23 -11.97
N SER A 153 -26.26 -13.54 -12.42
CA SER A 153 -26.32 -12.93 -13.75
C SER A 153 -26.23 -11.40 -13.63
N PHE A 154 -26.11 -10.70 -14.76
CA PHE A 154 -26.14 -9.24 -14.77
C PHE A 154 -27.47 -8.65 -14.30
N ASP A 155 -28.57 -9.40 -14.40
CA ASP A 155 -29.88 -8.96 -13.90
C ASP A 155 -30.00 -9.07 -12.37
N THR A 156 -29.06 -9.74 -11.71
CA THR A 156 -29.10 -10.00 -10.26
C THR A 156 -27.88 -9.47 -9.50
N LEU A 157 -27.14 -8.50 -10.07
CA LEU A 157 -25.94 -7.93 -9.45
C LEU A 157 -26.18 -7.36 -8.06
N GLU A 158 -27.32 -6.71 -7.84
CA GLU A 158 -27.69 -6.11 -6.55
C GLU A 158 -27.93 -7.15 -5.44
N GLN A 159 -28.11 -8.42 -5.82
CA GLN A 159 -28.32 -9.53 -4.88
C GLN A 159 -27.00 -10.16 -4.41
N ILE A 160 -25.87 -9.78 -5.03
CA ILE A 160 -24.57 -10.36 -4.72
C ILE A 160 -24.08 -9.83 -3.37
N PRO A 161 -23.79 -10.70 -2.39
CA PRO A 161 -23.26 -10.27 -1.11
C PRO A 161 -21.84 -9.72 -1.29
N ILE A 162 -21.59 -8.53 -0.74
CA ILE A 162 -20.28 -7.88 -0.79
C ILE A 162 -19.54 -8.15 0.53
N PRO A 163 -18.33 -8.71 0.52
CA PRO A 163 -17.61 -9.07 1.75
C PRO A 163 -16.93 -7.90 2.46
N PHE A 164 -17.08 -6.68 1.94
CA PHE A 164 -16.53 -5.45 2.51
C PHE A 164 -17.50 -4.29 2.32
N ASN A 165 -17.38 -3.27 3.16
CA ASN A 165 -18.09 -2.01 3.03
C ASN A 165 -17.22 -0.86 3.55
N ASP A 166 -17.73 0.38 3.47
CA ASP A 166 -17.10 1.58 4.02
C ASP A 166 -15.62 1.71 3.61
N VAL A 167 -15.41 1.64 2.29
CA VAL A 167 -14.08 1.71 1.71
C VAL A 167 -13.69 3.17 1.57
N GLU A 168 -12.57 3.52 2.18
CA GLU A 168 -11.95 4.82 2.05
C GLU A 168 -10.56 4.67 1.43
N VAL A 169 -10.12 5.68 0.68
CA VAL A 169 -8.78 5.73 0.11
C VAL A 169 -8.07 7.02 0.49
N PHE A 170 -6.75 6.92 0.68
CA PHE A 170 -5.85 8.06 0.73
C PHE A 170 -4.63 7.81 -0.17
N MET A 171 -3.88 8.88 -0.43
CA MET A 171 -2.59 8.79 -1.10
C MET A 171 -1.59 9.70 -0.41
N GLN A 172 -0.43 9.15 -0.05
CA GLN A 172 0.60 9.86 0.71
C GLN A 172 2.00 9.27 0.43
N GLU A 173 3.05 10.09 0.60
CA GLU A 173 4.42 9.60 0.54
C GLU A 173 4.68 8.55 1.63
N LYS A 174 5.41 7.49 1.27
CA LYS A 174 5.69 6.35 2.14
C LYS A 174 6.36 6.77 3.45
N TRP A 175 7.35 7.67 3.37
CA TRP A 175 8.10 8.11 4.55
C TRP A 175 7.23 8.93 5.51
N ARG A 176 6.27 9.71 5.00
CA ARG A 176 5.35 10.54 5.78
C ARG A 176 4.34 9.75 6.60
N ILE A 177 4.08 8.50 6.24
CA ILE A 177 3.16 7.62 6.96
C ILE A 177 3.89 6.44 7.62
N ALA A 178 5.20 6.35 7.46
CA ALA A 178 6.00 5.31 8.10
C ALA A 178 6.00 5.53 9.63
N GLY A 179 5.89 4.44 10.37
CA GLY A 179 6.13 4.42 11.81
C GLY A 179 7.56 4.02 12.11
N ASP A 180 7.85 3.83 13.39
CA ASP A 180 9.15 3.42 13.93
C ASP A 180 9.15 1.96 14.42
N ARG A 181 8.13 1.18 14.06
CA ARG A 181 8.01 -0.22 14.45
C ARG A 181 7.79 -1.11 13.25
N ALA A 182 8.36 -2.31 13.29
CA ALA A 182 8.19 -3.29 12.22
C ALA A 182 6.70 -3.66 12.06
N GLY A 183 6.21 -3.65 10.83
CA GLY A 183 4.83 -4.03 10.49
C GLY A 183 4.58 -5.54 10.49
N SER A 184 5.64 -6.34 10.56
CA SER A 184 5.58 -7.81 10.61
C SER A 184 6.82 -8.37 11.30
N GLY A 185 6.64 -9.38 12.16
CA GLY A 185 7.77 -10.02 12.87
C GLY A 185 8.68 -10.87 11.97
N ASN A 186 8.11 -11.65 11.05
CA ASN A 186 8.85 -12.65 10.26
C ASN A 186 9.39 -12.13 8.90
N THR A 187 8.70 -11.17 8.29
CA THR A 187 8.96 -10.73 6.90
C THR A 187 9.66 -9.38 6.82
N THR A 188 10.15 -8.84 7.94
CA THR A 188 10.95 -7.60 8.01
C THR A 188 10.33 -6.41 7.25
N ASN A 189 9.02 -6.21 7.41
CA ASN A 189 8.33 -5.06 6.81
C ASN A 189 8.43 -3.82 7.70
N ILE A 190 8.57 -2.67 7.04
CA ILE A 190 8.32 -1.35 7.61
C ILE A 190 6.85 -1.31 8.04
N GLY A 191 6.58 -0.90 9.28
CA GLY A 191 5.22 -0.60 9.72
C GLY A 191 4.89 0.86 9.44
N SER A 192 3.65 1.14 9.07
CA SER A 192 3.15 2.52 9.09
C SER A 192 2.92 3.00 10.53
N ILE A 193 2.60 4.29 10.69
CA ILE A 193 1.93 4.77 11.90
C ILE A 193 0.67 3.92 12.17
N ASN A 194 0.30 3.81 13.44
CA ASN A 194 -1.03 3.34 13.81
C ASN A 194 -1.89 4.60 13.98
N GLY A 195 -2.80 4.87 13.06
CA GLY A 195 -3.52 6.15 12.99
C GLY A 195 -4.92 6.02 12.42
N THR A 196 -5.68 7.11 12.50
CA THR A 196 -6.94 7.32 11.80
C THR A 196 -6.70 7.68 10.34
N LEU A 197 -7.75 7.70 9.52
CA LEU A 197 -7.62 8.11 8.11
C LEU A 197 -7.08 9.53 7.96
N ASP A 198 -7.47 10.44 8.85
CA ASP A 198 -7.01 11.83 8.79
C ASP A 198 -5.52 11.95 9.12
N ASP A 199 -5.00 11.14 10.05
CA ASP A 199 -3.56 11.05 10.33
C ASP A 199 -2.77 10.61 9.07
N PHE A 200 -3.30 9.65 8.31
CA PHE A 200 -2.68 9.21 7.05
C PHE A 200 -2.78 10.28 5.95
N ARG A 201 -3.89 11.03 5.90
CA ARG A 201 -4.09 12.11 4.91
C ARG A 201 -3.17 13.30 5.18
N SER A 202 -2.98 13.67 6.45
CA SER A 202 -2.11 14.79 6.82
C SER A 202 -0.64 14.48 6.54
N GLY A 203 -0.21 13.23 6.79
CA GLY A 203 1.16 12.81 6.54
C GLY A 203 2.16 13.38 7.55
N ASP A 204 1.69 13.65 8.77
CA ASP A 204 2.50 14.10 9.90
C ASP A 204 3.02 12.89 10.69
N GLY A 205 3.78 12.03 10.00
CA GLY A 205 4.38 10.84 10.58
C GLY A 205 5.51 11.14 11.58
N VAL A 206 6.21 10.09 12.00
CA VAL A 206 7.24 10.21 13.05
C VAL A 206 8.57 10.77 12.53
N PHE A 207 8.79 10.77 11.22
CA PHE A 207 10.04 11.20 10.60
C PHE A 207 9.94 12.65 10.11
N ALA A 208 10.98 13.44 10.35
CA ALA A 208 11.08 14.83 9.90
C ALA A 208 11.42 14.97 8.41
N SER A 209 12.00 13.92 7.81
CA SER A 209 12.38 13.91 6.38
C SER A 209 12.50 12.48 5.84
N GLU A 210 12.48 12.32 4.51
CA GLU A 210 12.79 11.05 3.87
C GLU A 210 14.20 10.55 4.18
N ALA A 211 15.18 11.46 4.31
CA ALA A 211 16.54 11.10 4.67
C ALA A 211 16.62 10.44 6.06
N GLU A 212 15.89 10.99 7.05
CA GLU A 212 15.79 10.40 8.38
C GLU A 212 15.07 9.05 8.36
N PHE A 213 13.97 8.95 7.61
CA PHE A 213 13.26 7.69 7.39
C PHE A 213 14.19 6.61 6.83
N LEU A 214 15.00 6.93 5.82
CA LEU A 214 15.96 5.99 5.22
C LEU A 214 17.08 5.64 6.20
N GLU A 215 17.65 6.60 6.91
CA GLU A 215 18.70 6.38 7.93
C GLU A 215 18.20 5.43 9.02
N TYR A 216 16.98 5.68 9.53
CA TYR A 216 16.32 4.83 10.52
C TYR A 216 16.09 3.42 9.98
N TRP A 217 15.39 3.25 8.86
CA TRP A 217 15.01 1.91 8.42
C TRP A 217 16.18 1.10 7.86
N ARG A 218 17.25 1.74 7.39
CA ARG A 218 18.50 1.06 7.01
C ARG A 218 19.29 0.59 8.23
N GLY A 219 19.25 1.31 9.34
CA GLY A 219 19.92 0.90 10.58
C GLY A 219 19.11 -0.08 11.45
N TYR A 220 17.79 -0.13 11.26
CA TYR A 220 16.85 -0.90 12.09
C TYR A 220 17.15 -2.41 12.06
N LYS A 221 17.42 -3.00 13.24
CA LYS A 221 17.81 -4.41 13.35
C LYS A 221 16.60 -5.34 13.27
N ARG A 222 16.84 -6.54 12.73
CA ARG A 222 15.79 -7.52 12.42
C ARG A 222 15.17 -8.09 13.69
N THR A 223 16.01 -8.49 14.65
CA THR A 223 15.55 -9.11 15.89
C THR A 223 15.43 -8.11 17.02
N GLU A 224 14.56 -8.40 17.99
CA GLU A 224 14.46 -7.57 19.20
C GLU A 224 15.77 -7.55 19.99
N GLN A 225 16.47 -8.69 20.05
CA GLN A 225 17.74 -8.80 20.76
C GLN A 225 18.80 -7.85 20.21
N GLU A 226 18.95 -7.77 18.89
CA GLU A 226 19.87 -6.81 18.25
C GLU A 226 19.44 -5.35 18.42
N ARG A 227 18.13 -5.09 18.56
CA ARG A 227 17.60 -3.75 18.81
C ARG A 227 17.90 -3.24 20.21
N ARG A 228 18.05 -4.13 21.20
CA ARG A 228 18.44 -3.73 22.58
C ARG A 228 19.82 -3.09 22.66
N SER A 229 20.72 -3.44 21.74
CA SER A 229 22.05 -2.83 21.62
C SER A 229 22.12 -1.76 20.52
N SER A 230 20.97 -1.29 20.01
CA SER A 230 20.88 -0.22 19.02
C SER A 230 19.68 0.68 19.32
N TYR A 231 18.56 0.52 18.61
CA TYR A 231 17.31 1.22 18.87
C TYR A 231 16.09 0.41 18.43
N SER A 232 14.96 0.72 19.04
CA SER A 232 13.66 0.06 18.83
C SER A 232 12.52 1.02 18.50
N ASN A 233 12.77 2.33 18.56
CA ASN A 233 11.82 3.41 18.30
C ASN A 233 12.57 4.69 17.89
N ILE A 234 11.84 5.71 17.43
CA ILE A 234 12.44 6.94 16.90
C ILE A 234 13.19 7.74 17.99
N SER A 235 12.68 7.74 19.22
CA SER A 235 13.31 8.45 20.34
C SER A 235 14.68 7.88 20.68
N GLU A 236 14.79 6.54 20.75
CA GLU A 236 16.08 5.85 20.96
C GLU A 236 17.05 6.11 19.82
N PHE A 237 16.59 6.11 18.56
CA PHE A 237 17.42 6.46 17.41
C PHE A 237 18.01 7.86 17.52
N HIS A 238 17.22 8.84 17.96
CA HIS A 238 17.71 10.21 18.21
C HIS A 238 18.72 10.28 19.36
N MET A 239 18.52 9.50 20.43
CA MET A 239 19.48 9.42 21.55
C MET A 239 20.84 8.86 21.09
N VAL A 240 20.82 7.77 20.32
CA VAL A 240 22.02 7.17 19.73
C VAL A 240 22.73 8.16 18.82
N LYS A 241 21.99 8.87 17.95
CA LYS A 241 22.57 9.89 17.05
C LYS A 241 23.18 11.07 17.80
N ALA A 242 22.62 11.42 18.96
CA ALA A 242 23.14 12.48 19.83
C ALA A 242 24.33 12.04 20.69
N GLY A 243 24.78 10.78 20.61
CA GLY A 243 25.88 10.24 21.42
C GLY A 243 25.53 10.11 22.91
N LYS A 244 24.23 9.99 23.23
CA LYS A 244 23.75 9.79 24.60
C LYS A 244 23.38 8.32 24.75
N GLU A 245 24.33 7.52 25.25
CA GLU A 245 24.08 6.16 25.75
C GLU A 245 23.45 6.18 27.14
#